data_AF-A0A495IIL8-F1
#
_entry.id   AF-A0A495IIL8-F1
#
_cell.length_a   1.000
_cell.length_b   1.000
_cell.length_c   1.000
_cell.angle_alpha   90.00
_cell.angle_beta   90.00
_cell.angle_gamma   90.00
#
_symmetry.space_group_name_H-M   'P 1'
#
loop_
_entity.id
_entity.type
_entity.pdbx_description
1 polymer ?
#
loop_
_entity_poly.entity_id
_entity_poly.type
_entity_poly.pdbx_seq_one_letter_code
_entity_poly.pdbx_strand_id
1 'polypeptide(L)'
;MTKHMTVDDLYDLVEEHLGAIGSDFSYDSADQSVTCVLFETFELECGLEEPHGTFGATILLGRHRGASTFLGKPISLNSDPASIRASLDQIVDWCRLHLTDKFLAAFDAAHQR
;
A
#
# COMPACT_ATOMS: atom_id res chain seq x y z
N MET A 1 -19.19 20.37 -1.17
CA MET A 1 -19.02 19.36 -0.11
C MET A 1 -17.84 18.50 -0.52
N THR A 2 -16.76 18.49 0.26
CA THR A 2 -15.61 17.62 0.00
C THR A 2 -16.04 16.20 0.37
N LYS A 3 -16.00 15.27 -0.60
CA LYS A 3 -16.25 13.85 -0.31
C LYS A 3 -15.13 13.38 0.60
N HIS A 4 -15.46 12.88 1.79
CA HIS A 4 -14.49 12.21 2.64
C HIS A 4 -14.15 10.85 2.02
N MET A 5 -12.86 10.50 2.02
CA MET A 5 -12.38 9.19 1.60
C MET A 5 -13.01 8.12 2.51
N THR A 6 -13.58 7.08 1.92
CA THR A 6 -14.09 5.89 2.62
C THR A 6 -13.12 4.72 2.44
N VAL A 7 -13.30 3.64 3.20
CA VAL A 7 -12.50 2.41 3.01
C VAL A 7 -12.75 1.79 1.62
N ASP A 8 -13.98 1.88 1.09
CA ASP A 8 -14.29 1.41 -0.26
C ASP A 8 -13.55 2.26 -1.32
N ASP A 9 -13.56 3.59 -1.16
CA ASP A 9 -12.80 4.49 -2.04
C ASP A 9 -11.28 4.23 -1.95
N LEU A 10 -10.78 3.88 -0.76
CA LEU A 10 -9.38 3.52 -0.54
C LEU A 10 -9.05 2.19 -1.22
N TYR A 11 -9.91 1.18 -1.10
CA TYR A 11 -9.74 -0.12 -1.75
C TYR A 11 -9.65 0.05 -3.26
N ASP A 12 -10.60 0.78 -3.87
CA ASP A 12 -10.60 1.05 -5.32
C ASP A 12 -9.31 1.74 -5.76
N LEU A 13 -8.84 2.73 -5.00
CA LEU A 13 -7.61 3.46 -5.29
C LEU A 13 -6.38 2.54 -5.20
N VAL A 14 -6.30 1.72 -4.15
CA VAL A 14 -5.17 0.81 -3.91
C VAL A 14 -5.12 -0.27 -4.98
N GLU A 15 -6.25 -0.89 -5.32
CA GLU A 15 -6.33 -1.91 -6.37
C GLU A 15 -6.00 -1.32 -7.75
N GLU A 16 -6.52 -0.13 -8.08
CA GLU A 16 -6.21 0.55 -9.34
C GLU A 16 -4.71 0.89 -9.45
N HIS A 17 -4.11 1.38 -8.35
CA HIS A 17 -2.73 1.87 -8.34
C HIS A 17 -1.70 0.74 -8.27
N LEU A 18 -2.01 -0.34 -7.54
CA LEU A 18 -1.06 -1.43 -7.26
C LEU A 18 -1.40 -2.73 -8.00
N GLY A 19 -2.53 -2.83 -8.71
CA GLY A 19 -3.02 -4.09 -9.28
C GLY A 19 -2.09 -4.79 -10.27
N ALA A 20 -1.11 -4.08 -10.85
CA ALA A 20 -0.09 -4.70 -11.70
C ALA A 20 1.01 -5.42 -10.90
N ILE A 21 1.22 -5.04 -9.65
CA ILE A 21 2.29 -5.55 -8.77
C ILE A 21 1.76 -6.22 -7.49
N GLY A 22 0.45 -6.11 -7.24
CA GLY A 22 -0.22 -6.60 -6.05
C GLY A 22 -1.10 -7.81 -6.33
N SER A 23 -1.28 -8.65 -5.32
CA SER A 23 -2.23 -9.77 -5.31
C SER A 23 -2.95 -9.84 -3.95
N ASP A 24 -3.96 -10.70 -3.87
CA ASP A 24 -4.70 -11.00 -2.62
C ASP A 24 -5.23 -9.73 -1.92
N PHE A 25 -5.79 -8.80 -2.71
CA PHE A 25 -6.42 -7.61 -2.18
C PHE A 25 -7.63 -8.00 -1.31
N SER A 26 -7.68 -7.43 -0.11
CA SER A 26 -8.83 -7.53 0.79
C SER A 26 -8.98 -6.27 1.61
N TYR A 27 -10.13 -6.07 2.23
CA TYR A 27 -10.35 -4.95 3.13
C TYR A 27 -11.18 -5.37 4.34
N ASP A 28 -10.94 -4.70 5.47
CA ASP A 28 -11.73 -4.82 6.68
C ASP A 28 -12.45 -3.50 6.94
N SER A 29 -13.78 -3.52 6.81
CA SER A 29 -14.62 -2.34 7.05
C SER A 29 -14.67 -1.88 8.51
N ALA A 30 -14.42 -2.77 9.47
CA ALA A 30 -14.40 -2.45 10.89
C ALA A 30 -13.10 -1.72 11.27
N ASP A 31 -11.98 -2.20 10.74
CA ASP A 31 -10.65 -1.60 10.96
C ASP A 31 -10.31 -0.49 9.95
N GLN A 32 -11.19 -0.25 8.97
CA GLN A 32 -11.00 0.68 7.85
C GLN A 32 -9.66 0.47 7.12
N SER A 33 -9.29 -0.78 6.92
CA SER A 33 -8.00 -1.18 6.37
C SER A 33 -8.16 -1.97 5.07
N VAL A 34 -7.11 -1.91 4.25
CA VAL A 34 -6.91 -2.63 3.00
C VAL A 34 -5.58 -3.35 3.11
N THR A 35 -5.57 -4.64 2.77
CA THR A 35 -4.35 -5.44 2.72
C THR A 35 -4.13 -6.02 1.34
N CYS A 36 -2.88 -6.19 0.94
CA CYS A 36 -2.48 -6.87 -0.28
C CYS A 36 -1.04 -7.38 -0.19
N VAL A 37 -0.65 -8.27 -1.10
CA VAL A 37 0.72 -8.76 -1.23
C VAL A 37 1.38 -8.10 -2.44
N LEU A 38 2.44 -7.33 -2.23
CA LEU A 38 3.23 -6.68 -3.28
C LEU A 38 4.39 -7.57 -3.71
N PHE A 39 4.59 -7.67 -5.03
CA PHE A 39 5.68 -8.43 -5.66
C PHE A 39 5.80 -9.87 -5.14
N GLU A 40 4.67 -10.51 -4.82
CA GLU A 40 4.61 -11.86 -4.21
C GLU A 40 5.42 -12.00 -2.90
N THR A 41 5.81 -10.88 -2.27
CA THR A 41 6.84 -10.86 -1.23
C THR A 41 6.44 -10.06 0.01
N PHE A 42 5.86 -8.88 -0.17
CA PHE A 42 5.63 -7.94 0.93
C PHE A 42 4.14 -7.83 1.24
N GLU A 43 3.76 -8.11 2.47
CA GLU A 43 2.40 -7.85 2.94
C GLU A 43 2.28 -6.36 3.31
N LEU A 44 1.43 -5.65 2.58
CA LEU A 44 1.08 -4.25 2.83
C LEU A 44 -0.28 -4.22 3.53
N GLU A 45 -0.36 -3.47 4.62
CA GLU A 45 -1.60 -2.99 5.23
C GLU A 45 -1.64 -1.47 5.14
N CYS A 46 -2.74 -0.90 4.67
CA CYS A 46 -2.98 0.54 4.69
C CYS A 46 -4.44 0.84 5.04
N GLY A 47 -4.73 2.01 5.58
CA GLY A 47 -6.06 2.29 6.10
C GLY A 47 -6.30 3.75 6.44
N LEU A 48 -7.50 4.01 6.95
CA LEU A 48 -7.91 5.32 7.44
C LEU A 48 -8.05 5.26 8.96
N GLU A 49 -7.19 5.97 9.68
CA GLU A 49 -7.19 5.98 11.13
C GLU A 49 -8.24 6.94 11.70
N GLU A 50 -9.06 6.45 12.63
CA GLU A 50 -9.99 7.26 13.40
C GLU A 50 -9.27 8.12 14.46
N PRO A 51 -9.84 9.28 14.87
CA PRO A 51 -11.13 9.84 14.45
C PRO A 51 -11.02 10.76 13.22
N HIS A 52 -9.82 10.99 12.70
CA HIS A 52 -9.56 12.03 11.71
C HIS A 52 -9.60 11.54 10.26
N GLY A 53 -9.68 10.21 10.05
CA GLY A 53 -9.62 9.59 8.74
C GLY A 53 -8.26 9.76 8.07
N THR A 54 -7.19 9.81 8.86
CA THR A 54 -5.82 10.01 8.35
C THR A 54 -5.31 8.75 7.71
N PHE A 55 -4.60 8.87 6.59
CA PHE A 55 -4.04 7.71 5.91
C PHE A 55 -2.84 7.14 6.69
N GLY A 56 -2.81 5.82 6.83
CA GLY A 56 -1.69 5.05 7.39
C GLY A 56 -1.35 3.86 6.50
N ALA A 57 -0.08 3.43 6.50
CA ALA A 57 0.38 2.27 5.76
C ALA A 57 1.64 1.65 6.39
N THR A 58 1.70 0.33 6.37
CA THR A 58 2.73 -0.48 7.00
C THR A 58 3.03 -1.72 6.16
N ILE A 59 4.31 -2.00 5.93
CA ILE A 59 4.73 -3.33 5.46
C ILE A 59 4.85 -4.24 6.69
N LEU A 60 4.03 -5.29 6.75
CA LEU A 60 3.96 -6.20 7.89
C LEU A 60 5.19 -7.12 7.93
N LEU A 61 5.75 -7.30 9.13
CA LEU A 61 6.91 -8.13 9.44
C LEU A 61 6.53 -9.12 10.55
N GLY A 62 5.53 -9.94 10.26
CA GLY A 62 4.86 -10.81 11.22
C GLY A 62 3.78 -10.11 12.03
N ARG A 63 3.27 -10.76 13.07
CA ARG A 63 1.99 -10.40 13.72
C ARG A 63 1.91 -9.02 14.38
N HIS A 64 3.04 -8.45 14.82
CA HIS A 64 3.05 -7.25 15.68
C HIS A 64 4.12 -6.23 15.30
N ARG A 65 4.73 -6.40 14.13
CA ARG A 65 5.83 -5.54 13.69
C ARG A 65 5.61 -5.20 12.24
N GLY A 66 6.05 -4.02 11.86
CA GLY A 66 6.06 -3.61 10.48
C GLY A 66 6.90 -2.36 10.29
N ALA A 67 7.20 -2.07 9.03
CA ALA A 67 7.86 -0.84 8.63
C ALA A 67 6.80 0.16 8.17
N SER A 68 6.72 1.30 8.85
CA SER A 68 5.90 2.46 8.47
C SER A 68 6.76 3.68 8.06
N THR A 69 8.07 3.50 8.05
CA THR A 69 9.05 4.49 7.60
C THR A 69 9.87 3.88 6.47
N PHE A 70 9.90 4.56 5.33
CA PHE A 70 10.50 4.07 4.10
C PHE A 70 11.60 5.05 3.68
N LEU A 71 12.85 4.56 3.60
CA LEU A 71 14.04 5.38 3.32
C LEU A 71 14.21 6.58 4.29
N GLY A 72 13.88 6.37 5.56
CA GLY A 72 13.97 7.40 6.60
C GLY A 72 12.88 8.48 6.52
N LYS A 73 11.88 8.30 5.65
CA LYS A 73 10.74 9.21 5.50
C LYS A 73 9.46 8.53 5.95
N PRO A 74 8.62 9.19 6.77
CA PRO A 74 7.26 8.73 6.98
C PRO A 74 6.45 8.91 5.69
N ILE A 75 5.33 8.19 5.58
CA ILE A 75 4.31 8.43 4.57
C ILE A 75 3.48 9.67 4.90
N SER A 76 2.71 10.18 3.93
CA SER A 76 1.75 11.25 4.18
C SER A 76 0.59 10.75 5.04
N LEU A 77 0.17 11.55 6.02
CA LEU A 77 -1.05 11.29 6.81
C LEU A 77 -2.31 11.84 6.13
N ASN A 78 -2.17 12.52 4.99
CA ASN A 78 -3.30 13.06 4.25
C ASN A 78 -4.05 11.95 3.53
N SER A 79 -5.38 12.02 3.59
CA SER A 79 -6.29 11.05 2.97
C SER A 79 -6.80 11.48 1.59
N ASP A 80 -6.18 12.48 0.95
CA ASP A 80 -6.51 12.84 -0.42
C ASP A 80 -5.86 11.86 -1.42
N PRO A 81 -6.50 11.55 -2.56
CA PRO A 81 -6.01 10.53 -3.49
C PRO A 81 -4.57 10.75 -3.97
N ALA A 82 -4.14 12.00 -4.18
CA ALA A 82 -2.81 12.28 -4.70
C ALA A 82 -1.74 12.02 -3.62
N SER A 83 -2.00 12.42 -2.38
CA SER A 83 -1.11 12.11 -1.24
C SER A 83 -1.01 10.60 -0.96
N ILE A 84 -2.12 9.87 -1.10
CA ILE A 84 -2.13 8.41 -0.91
C ILE A 84 -1.27 7.74 -1.99
N ARG A 85 -1.49 8.06 -3.28
CA ARG A 85 -0.69 7.50 -4.38
C ARG A 85 0.80 7.78 -4.22
N ALA A 86 1.17 9.01 -3.84
CA ALA A 86 2.56 9.35 -3.57
C ALA A 86 3.17 8.53 -2.40
N SER A 87 2.36 8.24 -1.38
CA SER A 87 2.79 7.38 -0.26
C SER A 87 2.94 5.92 -0.71
N LEU A 88 2.04 5.42 -1.54
CA LEU A 88 2.14 4.08 -2.13
C LEU A 88 3.37 3.96 -3.04
N ASP A 89 3.67 4.97 -3.87
CA ASP A 89 4.87 5.01 -4.71
C ASP A 89 6.15 4.92 -3.87
N GLN A 90 6.21 5.64 -2.75
CA GLN A 90 7.32 5.57 -1.82
C GLN A 90 7.51 4.16 -1.23
N ILE A 91 6.42 3.45 -0.94
CA ILE A 91 6.44 2.06 -0.47
C ILE A 91 6.93 1.13 -1.59
N VAL A 92 6.40 1.29 -2.82
CA VAL A 92 6.79 0.51 -3.99
C VAL A 92 8.29 0.65 -4.28
N ASP A 93 8.81 1.87 -4.25
CA ASP A 93 10.24 2.13 -4.43
C ASP A 93 11.08 1.44 -3.35
N TRP A 94 10.64 1.51 -2.09
CA TRP A 94 11.30 0.82 -0.99
C TRP A 94 11.28 -0.70 -1.17
N CYS A 95 10.15 -1.29 -1.56
CA CYS A 95 10.04 -2.72 -1.84
C CYS A 95 10.97 -3.15 -2.98
N ARG A 96 10.99 -2.40 -4.09
CA ARG A 96 11.88 -2.68 -5.24
C ARG A 96 13.35 -2.68 -4.84
N LEU A 97 13.79 -1.76 -3.98
CA LEU A 97 15.17 -1.71 -3.48
C LEU A 97 15.56 -2.93 -2.62
N HIS A 98 14.61 -3.65 -2.05
CA HIS A 98 14.87 -4.87 -1.27
C HIS A 98 14.87 -6.14 -2.12
N LEU A 99 14.43 -6.04 -3.37
CA LEU A 99 14.40 -7.15 -4.32
C LEU A 99 15.63 -7.12 -5.22
N THR A 100 16.08 -8.31 -5.63
CA THR A 100 17.20 -8.41 -6.57
C THR A 100 16.74 -8.09 -7.99
N ASP A 101 17.63 -7.56 -8.83
CA ASP A 101 17.35 -7.33 -10.25
C ASP A 101 16.85 -8.58 -10.97
N LYS A 102 17.40 -9.76 -10.63
CA LYS A 102 16.97 -11.05 -11.19
C LYS A 102 15.53 -11.37 -10.83
N PHE A 103 15.12 -11.09 -9.60
CA PHE A 103 13.74 -11.29 -9.16
C PHE A 103 12.80 -10.34 -9.90
N LEU A 104 13.10 -9.03 -9.90
CA LEU A 104 12.28 -8.02 -10.56
C LEU A 104 12.11 -8.32 -12.05
N ALA A 105 13.19 -8.71 -12.75
CA ALA A 105 13.12 -9.07 -14.16
C ALA A 105 12.22 -10.30 -14.42
N ALA A 106 12.24 -11.29 -13.52
CA ALA A 106 11.37 -12.47 -13.63
C ALA A 106 9.91 -12.13 -13.33
N PHE A 107 9.66 -11.32 -12.30
CA PHE A 107 8.34 -10.84 -11.92
C PHE A 107 7.70 -10.05 -13.08
N ASP A 108 8.41 -9.05 -13.61
CA ASP A 108 7.96 -8.21 -14.72
C ASP A 108 7.66 -9.06 -15.97
N ALA A 109 8.50 -10.05 -16.30
CA ALA A 109 8.25 -10.93 -17.44
C ALA A 109 6.99 -11.82 -17.30
N ALA A 110 6.62 -12.18 -16.07
CA ALA A 110 5.42 -12.96 -15.80
C ALA A 110 4.14 -12.12 -15.74
N HIS A 111 4.26 -10.82 -15.44
CA HIS A 111 3.13 -9.91 -15.15
C HIS A 111 2.98 -8.77 -16.16
N GLN A 112 3.78 -8.74 -17.24
CA GLN A 112 3.53 -7.89 -18.41
C GLN A 112 2.17 -8.25 -19.04
N ARG A 113 1.17 -7.39 -18.82
CA ARG A 113 -0.06 -7.32 -19.60
C ARG A 113 0.06 -6.29 -20.71
#